data_AF-A0A078KY41-F1
#
_entry.id   AF-A0A078KY41-F1
#
_cell.length_a   1.000
_cell.length_b   1.000
_cell.length_c   1.000
_cell.angle_alpha   90.00
_cell.angle_beta   90.00
_cell.angle_gamma   90.00
#
_symmetry.space_group_name_H-M   'P 1'
#
loop_
_entity.id
_entity.type
_entity.pdbx_description
1 polymer ?
#
loop_
_entity_poly.entity_id
_entity_poly.type
_entity_poly.pdbx_seq_one_letter_code
_entity_poly.pdbx_strand_id
1 'polypeptide(L)'
;MNMKKIIGGRITQARKANGWTIKILAERTGLGAARIGNWEQGTRSPGPEEAKILSRELRVAASWLLCLTDNPQGEYLDSLEVIF
;
A
#
# COMPACT_ATOMS: atom_id res chain seq x y z
N MET A 1 -12.07 -16.95 -2.91
CA MET A 1 -10.85 -16.19 -2.58
C MET A 1 -11.26 -14.85 -1.96
N ASN A 2 -10.78 -14.51 -0.75
CA ASN A 2 -11.20 -13.27 -0.08
C ASN A 2 -10.29 -12.11 -0.51
N MET A 3 -10.79 -11.24 -1.39
CA MET A 3 -10.01 -10.14 -1.99
C MET A 3 -9.36 -9.23 -0.93
N LYS A 4 -10.06 -8.96 0.18
CA LYS A 4 -9.53 -8.12 1.27
C LYS A 4 -8.28 -8.72 1.91
N LYS A 5 -8.20 -10.05 2.03
CA LYS A 5 -7.01 -10.72 2.56
C LYS A 5 -5.82 -10.63 1.60
N ILE A 6 -6.06 -10.64 0.29
CA ILE A 6 -4.97 -10.50 -0.70
C ILE A 6 -4.42 -9.08 -0.66
N ILE A 7 -5.31 -8.08 -0.69
CA ILE A 7 -4.93 -6.66 -0.57
C ILE A 7 -4.14 -6.45 0.73
N GLY A 8 -4.64 -6.96 1.86
CA GLY A 8 -3.94 -6.91 3.14
C GLY A 8 -2.56 -7.59 3.12
N GLY A 9 -2.45 -8.73 2.43
CA GLY A 9 -1.18 -9.42 2.20
C GLY A 9 -0.18 -8.57 1.42
N ARG A 10 -0.61 -7.89 0.35
CA ARG A 10 0.24 -7.00 -0.46
C ARG A 10 0.73 -5.79 0.33
N ILE A 11 -0.13 -5.18 1.15
CA ILE A 11 0.27 -4.10 2.07
C ILE A 11 1.31 -4.62 3.08
N THR A 12 1.05 -5.77 3.70
CA THR A 12 1.97 -6.39 4.68
C THR A 12 3.34 -6.69 4.04
N GLN A 13 3.32 -7.24 2.82
CA GLN A 13 4.52 -7.57 2.06
C GLN A 13 5.36 -6.33 1.78
N ALA A 14 4.75 -5.28 1.22
CA ALA A 14 5.46 -4.05 0.88
C ALA A 14 5.98 -3.32 2.13
N ARG A 15 5.21 -3.27 3.21
CA ARG A 15 5.65 -2.69 4.49
C ARG A 15 6.85 -3.44 5.07
N LYS A 16 6.80 -4.77 5.09
CA LYS A 16 7.89 -5.61 5.61
C LYS A 16 9.13 -5.55 4.73
N ALA A 17 8.99 -5.42 3.41
CA ALA A 17 10.11 -5.21 2.50
C ALA A 17 10.88 -3.92 2.80
N ASN A 18 10.19 -2.89 3.31
CA ASN A 18 10.81 -1.66 3.80
C ASN A 18 11.35 -1.76 5.24
N GLY A 19 11.19 -2.89 5.92
CA GLY A 19 11.62 -3.08 7.32
C GLY A 19 10.78 -2.32 8.35
N TRP A 20 9.58 -1.86 7.99
CA TRP A 20 8.77 -1.00 8.86
C TRP A 20 7.78 -1.78 9.72
N THR A 21 7.49 -1.24 10.90
CA THR A 21 6.32 -1.64 11.71
C THR A 21 5.05 -0.92 11.21
N ILE A 22 3.87 -1.38 11.62
CA ILE A 22 2.61 -0.66 11.33
C ILE A 22 2.65 0.78 11.87
N LYS A 23 3.27 0.98 13.04
CA LYS A 23 3.43 2.31 13.65
C LYS A 23 4.26 3.23 12.75
N ILE A 24 5.38 2.75 12.23
CA ILE A 24 6.23 3.53 11.31
C ILE A 24 5.46 3.87 10.03
N LEU A 25 4.74 2.90 9.44
CA LEU A 25 3.94 3.18 8.24
C LEU A 25 2.82 4.20 8.52
N ALA A 26 2.18 4.13 9.69
CA ALA A 26 1.17 5.09 10.13
C ALA A 26 1.73 6.50 10.23
N GLU A 27 2.91 6.66 10.86
CA GLU A 27 3.59 7.95 10.99
C GLU A 27 3.95 8.55 9.63
N ARG A 28 4.45 7.72 8.70
CA ARG A 28 4.84 8.15 7.35
C ARG A 28 3.65 8.55 6.47
N THR A 29 2.53 7.85 6.60
CA THR A 29 1.35 8.05 5.75
C THR A 29 0.33 9.02 6.35
N GLY A 30 0.43 9.33 7.64
CA GLY A 30 -0.62 10.01 8.40
C GLY A 30 -1.89 9.18 8.60
N LEU A 31 -1.92 7.92 8.16
CA LEU A 31 -3.05 7.02 8.32
C LEU A 31 -3.00 6.38 9.71
N GLY A 32 -4.17 6.21 10.36
CA GLY A 32 -4.21 5.59 11.68
C GLY A 32 -3.71 4.14 11.67
N ALA A 33 -2.84 3.78 12.62
CA ALA A 33 -2.26 2.44 12.77
C ALA A 33 -3.33 1.33 12.84
N ALA A 34 -4.47 1.58 13.49
CA ALA A 34 -5.58 0.65 13.54
C ALA A 34 -6.22 0.40 12.16
N ARG A 35 -6.28 1.41 11.29
CA ARG A 35 -6.79 1.26 9.91
C ARG A 35 -5.85 0.36 9.11
N ILE A 36 -4.54 0.63 9.18
CA ILE A 36 -3.52 -0.19 8.52
C ILE A 36 -3.59 -1.64 9.01
N GLY A 37 -3.67 -1.88 10.32
CA GLY A 37 -3.82 -3.23 10.88
C GLY A 37 -5.07 -3.95 10.39
N ASN A 38 -6.21 -3.26 10.32
CA ASN A 38 -7.46 -3.81 9.77
C ASN A 38 -7.35 -4.20 8.29
N TRP A 39 -6.62 -3.40 7.49
CA TRP A 39 -6.36 -3.72 6.09
C TRP A 39 -5.43 -4.92 5.96
N GLU A 40 -4.31 -4.95 6.69
CA GLU A 40 -3.35 -6.06 6.66
C GLU A 40 -3.96 -7.40 7.09
N GLN A 41 -4.92 -7.38 8.03
CA GLN A 41 -5.67 -8.55 8.45
C GLN A 41 -6.84 -8.92 7.50
N GLY A 42 -7.16 -8.04 6.55
CA GLY A 42 -8.26 -8.20 5.59
C GLY A 42 -9.67 -8.04 6.20
N THR A 43 -9.79 -7.43 7.40
CA THR A 43 -11.09 -7.14 8.03
C THR A 43 -11.77 -5.93 7.37
N ARG A 44 -10.96 -5.05 6.76
CA ARG A 44 -11.36 -3.91 5.93
C ARG A 44 -10.48 -3.87 4.68
N SER A 45 -10.80 -2.96 3.76
CA SER A 45 -9.97 -2.65 2.59
C SER A 45 -9.69 -1.14 2.57
N PRO A 46 -8.53 -0.68 2.10
CA PRO A 46 -8.32 0.72 1.78
C PRO A 46 -9.26 1.14 0.64
N GLY A 47 -9.63 2.42 0.62
CA GLY A 47 -10.24 3.05 -0.54
C GLY A 47 -9.18 3.51 -1.55
N PRO A 48 -9.60 4.10 -2.68
CA PRO A 48 -8.67 4.58 -3.70
C PRO A 48 -7.68 5.63 -3.19
N GLU A 49 -8.12 6.56 -2.34
CA GLU A 49 -7.24 7.62 -1.81
C GLU A 49 -6.20 7.06 -0.83
N GLU A 50 -6.59 6.14 0.06
CA GLU A 50 -5.61 5.47 0.92
C GLU A 50 -4.64 4.60 0.13
N ALA A 51 -5.09 3.95 -0.94
CA ALA A 51 -4.22 3.16 -1.80
C ALA A 51 -3.15 4.03 -2.49
N LYS A 52 -3.48 5.26 -2.90
CA LYS A 52 -2.51 6.22 -3.45
C LYS A 52 -1.48 6.66 -2.41
N ILE A 53 -1.91 6.95 -1.18
CA ILE A 53 -1.01 7.33 -0.08
C ILE A 53 -0.05 6.18 0.25
N LEU A 54 -0.60 4.97 0.43
CA LEU A 54 0.17 3.76 0.69
C LEU A 54 1.14 3.47 -0.46
N SER A 55 0.71 3.62 -1.70
CA SER A 55 1.52 3.41 -2.91
C SER A 55 2.79 4.26 -2.88
N ARG A 56 2.66 5.57 -2.63
CA ARG A 56 3.79 6.51 -2.57
C ARG A 56 4.79 6.13 -1.46
N GLU A 57 4.29 5.91 -0.25
CA GLU A 57 5.18 5.59 0.87
C GLU A 57 5.83 4.21 0.76
N LEU A 58 5.09 3.21 0.27
CA LEU A 58 5.58 1.83 0.15
C LEU A 58 6.37 1.58 -1.14
N ARG A 59 6.40 2.55 -2.05
CA ARG A 59 7.07 2.49 -3.35
C ARG A 59 6.63 1.32 -4.24
N VAL A 60 5.31 1.14 -4.31
CA VAL A 60 4.63 0.11 -5.13
C VAL A 60 3.39 0.69 -5.79
N ALA A 61 2.94 0.10 -6.90
CA ALA A 61 1.75 0.55 -7.62
C ALA A 61 0.46 0.41 -6.78
N ALA A 62 -0.43 1.39 -6.87
CA ALA A 62 -1.73 1.34 -6.20
C ALA A 62 -2.62 0.24 -6.81
N SER A 63 -2.54 0.04 -8.13
CA SER A 63 -3.22 -1.06 -8.82
C SER A 63 -2.74 -2.42 -8.33
N TRP A 64 -1.44 -2.54 -8.00
CA TRP A 64 -0.92 -3.76 -7.41
C TRP A 64 -1.47 -3.94 -6.00
N LEU A 65 -1.45 -2.92 -5.14
CA LEU A 65 -2.10 -3.03 -3.82
C LEU A 65 -3.57 -3.46 -3.92
N LEU A 66 -4.29 -3.00 -4.95
CA LEU A 66 -5.70 -3.29 -5.19
C LEU A 66 -5.98 -4.52 -6.07
N CYS A 67 -4.97 -5.34 -6.36
CA CYS A 67 -5.11 -6.57 -7.15
C CYS A 67 -5.61 -6.40 -8.58
N LEU A 68 -5.34 -5.24 -9.19
CA LEU A 68 -5.65 -4.93 -10.59
C LEU A 68 -4.52 -5.31 -11.54
N THR A 69 -3.32 -5.56 -11.00
CA THR A 69 -2.15 -6.09 -11.72
C THR A 69 -1.33 -6.99 -10.79
N ASP A 70 -0.52 -7.88 -11.35
CA ASP A 70 0.43 -8.68 -10.58
C ASP A 70 1.84 -8.09 -10.54
N ASN A 71 2.10 -7.03 -11.31
CA ASN A 71 3.38 -6.31 -11.30
C ASN A 71 3.43 -5.30 -10.12
N PRO A 72 4.31 -5.47 -9.11
CA PRO A 72 4.44 -4.53 -7.98
C PRO A 72 4.74 -3.09 -8.37
N GLN A 73 5.27 -2.87 -9.58
CA GLN A 73 5.61 -1.55 -10.10
C GLN A 73 4.65 -1.03 -11.17
N GLY A 74 3.62 -1.79 -11.56
CA GLY A 74 2.58 -1.45 -12.57
C GLY A 74 2.62 -0.03 -13.17
N GLU A 75 1.66 0.82 -12.80
CA GLU A 75 1.59 2.26 -13.12
C GLU A 75 2.35 3.13 -12.11
N TYR A 76 3.25 2.56 -11.32
CA TYR A 76 3.96 3.31 -10.29
C TYR A 76 4.94 4.30 -10.94
N LEU A 77 4.44 5.50 -11.19
CA LEU A 77 5.19 6.62 -11.75
C LEU A 77 5.92 7.34 -10.61
N ASP A 78 7.08 6.81 -10.21
CA ASP A 78 8.07 7.57 -9.43
C ASP A 78 8.95 8.47 -10.34
N SER A 79 8.71 8.45 -11.65
CA SER A 79 9.55 9.08 -12.67
C SER A 79 8.84 10.22 -13.40
N LEU A 80 8.53 11.31 -12.70
CA LEU A 80 8.45 12.65 -13.30
C LEU A 80 9.09 13.67 -12.34
N GLU A 81 10.37 13.47 -11.99
CA GLU A 81 11.29 14.61 -12.08
C GLU A 81 11.55 14.85 -13.58
N VAL A 82 10.56 15.40 -14.28
CA VAL A 82 10.86 16.11 -15.52
C VAL A 82 11.38 17.46 -15.06
N ILE A 83 12.70 17.52 -14.95
CA ILE A 83 13.43 18.78 -15.03
C ILE A 83 13.08 19.36 -16.41
N PHE A 84 12.21 20.38 -16.43
CA PHE A 84 12.13 21.33 -17.52
C PHE A 84 13.05 22.51 -17.22
#